data_AF-A0AAV5B0A0-F1
#
_entry.id   AF-A0AAV5B0A0-F1
#
_cell.length_a   1.000
_cell.length_b   1.000
_cell.length_c   1.000
_cell.angle_alpha   90.00
_cell.angle_beta   90.00
_cell.angle_gamma   90.00
#
_symmetry.space_group_name_H-M   'P 1'
#
loop_
_entity.id
_entity.type
_entity.pdbx_description
1 polymer ?
#
loop_
_entity_poly.entity_id
_entity_poly.type
_entity_poly.pdbx_seq_one_letter_code
_entity_poly.pdbx_strand_id
1 'polypeptide(L)'
;MDNLSKLAFLSAEMLLGKFPLVEKKNVALVLANKSASLDTDVKHQQSITDSVNYYPSPAVFVYTLPNICLGEISIRHQLQTENVFFVFDQFPADFFSQYAQILFKENKTDKVFCGWVEFFQDNYEAFAYLVSQKSGLYEHNSLMVKQLFTK
;
A
#
# COMPACT_ATOMS: atom_id res chain seq x y z
N MET A 1 8.13 -10.40 -7.22
CA MET A 1 7.28 -9.88 -6.13
C MET A 1 7.48 -10.69 -4.88
N ASP A 2 7.83 -10.01 -3.80
CA ASP A 2 7.75 -10.53 -2.44
C ASP A 2 6.27 -10.66 -2.00
N ASN A 3 6.05 -11.23 -0.81
CA ASN A 3 4.69 -11.53 -0.34
C ASN A 3 3.91 -10.27 0.07
N LEU A 4 4.59 -9.23 0.58
CA LEU A 4 3.99 -7.92 0.84
C LEU A 4 3.43 -7.31 -0.46
N SER A 5 4.25 -7.27 -1.53
CA SER A 5 3.80 -6.72 -2.80
C SER A 5 2.66 -7.52 -3.41
N LYS A 6 2.65 -8.85 -3.28
CA LYS A 6 1.53 -9.68 -3.74
C LYS A 6 0.23 -9.33 -3.00
N LEU A 7 0.30 -9.15 -1.68
CA LEU A 7 -0.85 -8.78 -0.87
C LEU A 7 -1.40 -7.40 -1.25
N ALA A 8 -0.52 -6.41 -1.41
CA ALA A 8 -0.88 -5.07 -1.85
C ALA A 8 -1.52 -5.09 -3.25
N PHE A 9 -0.93 -5.84 -4.17
CA PHE A 9 -1.41 -6.00 -5.54
C PHE A 9 -2.81 -6.62 -5.59
N LEU A 10 -3.04 -7.72 -4.85
CA LEU A 10 -4.36 -8.34 -4.77
C LEU A 10 -5.41 -7.38 -4.18
N SER A 11 -5.04 -6.64 -3.14
CA SER A 11 -5.92 -5.63 -2.53
C SER A 11 -6.30 -4.54 -3.53
N ALA A 12 -5.34 -4.07 -4.33
CA ALA A 12 -5.58 -3.12 -5.40
C ALA A 12 -6.46 -3.70 -6.51
N GLU A 13 -6.22 -4.94 -6.96
CA GLU A 13 -7.04 -5.60 -7.98
C GLU A 13 -8.50 -5.74 -7.54
N MET A 14 -8.76 -6.07 -6.26
CA MET A 14 -10.13 -6.22 -5.75
C MET A 14 -10.95 -4.92 -5.82
N LEU A 15 -10.30 -3.78 -5.59
CA LEU A 15 -10.96 -2.47 -5.55
C LEU A 15 -10.88 -1.75 -6.89
N LEU A 16 -9.69 -1.66 -7.48
CA LEU A 16 -9.44 -0.95 -8.72
C LEU A 16 -9.77 -1.80 -9.94
N GLY A 17 -9.58 -3.13 -9.92
CA GLY A 17 -9.74 -4.00 -11.09
C GLY A 17 -11.07 -3.87 -11.84
N LYS A 18 -12.13 -3.49 -11.13
CA LYS A 18 -13.49 -3.30 -11.67
C LYS A 18 -13.68 -2.01 -12.48
N PHE A 19 -12.81 -1.03 -12.31
CA PHE A 19 -12.94 0.27 -12.98
C PHE A 19 -12.18 0.28 -14.34
N PRO A 20 -12.69 0.98 -15.36
CA PRO A 20 -11.95 1.23 -16.58
C PRO A 20 -10.74 2.16 -16.32
N LEU A 21 -9.73 2.11 -17.18
CA LEU A 21 -8.50 2.91 -17.03
C LEU A 21 -8.77 4.42 -16.95
N VAL A 22 -9.77 4.91 -17.68
CA VAL A 22 -10.15 6.34 -17.67
C VAL A 22 -10.57 6.81 -16.28
N GLU A 23 -11.25 5.95 -15.51
CA GLU A 23 -11.71 6.28 -14.15
C GLU A 23 -10.61 6.13 -13.08
N LYS A 24 -9.50 5.48 -13.45
CA LYS A 24 -8.30 5.26 -12.61
C LYS A 24 -7.23 6.32 -12.78
N LYS A 25 -7.25 7.06 -13.89
CA LYS A 25 -6.18 7.98 -14.30
C LYS A 25 -5.72 8.93 -13.21
N ASN A 26 -6.62 9.33 -12.32
CA ASN A 26 -6.36 10.28 -11.25
C ASN A 26 -6.56 9.68 -9.84
N VAL A 27 -6.11 8.44 -9.60
CA VAL A 27 -6.17 7.75 -8.29
C VAL A 27 -4.80 7.79 -7.59
N ALA A 28 -4.67 8.51 -6.48
CA ALA A 28 -3.46 8.45 -5.65
C ALA A 28 -3.40 7.15 -4.82
N LEU A 29 -2.18 6.71 -4.49
CA LEU A 29 -1.94 5.53 -3.64
C LEU A 29 -1.35 5.97 -2.30
N VAL A 30 -1.98 5.56 -1.20
CA VAL A 30 -1.50 5.81 0.17
C VAL A 30 -1.54 4.49 0.91
N LEU A 31 -0.38 3.86 1.06
CA LEU A 31 -0.25 2.62 1.81
C LEU A 31 0.49 2.86 3.12
N ALA A 32 0.19 2.03 4.11
CA ALA A 32 0.97 1.97 5.33
C ALA A 32 1.03 0.56 5.88
N ASN A 33 2.02 0.30 6.72
CA ASN A 33 2.10 -0.93 7.50
C ASN A 33 2.93 -0.73 8.77
N LYS A 34 3.20 -1.82 9.49
CA LYS A 34 4.02 -1.81 10.69
C LYS A 34 5.44 -2.27 10.42
N SER A 35 5.60 -3.35 9.65
CA SER A 35 6.90 -4.02 9.54
C SER A 35 7.71 -3.58 8.33
N ALA A 36 7.28 -2.56 7.58
CA ALA A 36 7.91 -2.16 6.32
C ALA A 36 8.10 -3.39 5.41
N SER A 37 9.34 -3.74 5.09
CA SER A 37 9.76 -4.90 4.29
C SER A 37 10.50 -5.95 5.12
N LEU A 38 10.34 -5.96 6.46
CA LEU A 38 11.16 -6.73 7.40
C LEU A 38 11.32 -8.21 7.04
N ASP A 39 10.28 -8.86 6.53
CA ASP A 39 10.35 -10.26 6.09
C ASP A 39 11.37 -10.46 4.94
N THR A 40 11.33 -9.56 3.96
CA THR A 40 12.28 -9.54 2.85
C THR A 40 13.67 -9.11 3.32
N ASP A 41 13.77 -8.18 4.28
CA ASP A 41 15.03 -7.73 4.86
C ASP A 41 15.77 -8.88 5.56
N VAL A 42 15.05 -9.68 6.35
CA VAL A 42 15.60 -10.88 7.02
C VAL A 42 16.10 -11.89 5.97
N LYS A 43 15.32 -12.13 4.92
CA LYS A 43 15.73 -13.03 3.82
C LYS A 43 16.98 -12.52 3.09
N HIS A 44 17.05 -11.21 2.83
CA HIS A 44 18.22 -10.61 2.20
C HIS A 44 19.44 -10.71 3.12
N GLN A 45 19.30 -10.38 4.41
CA GLN A 45 20.38 -10.46 5.39
C GLN A 45 20.95 -11.89 5.48
N GLN A 46 20.09 -12.91 5.50
CA GLN A 46 20.52 -14.31 5.49
C GLN A 46 21.38 -14.65 4.26
N SER A 47 21.09 -14.08 3.10
CA SER A 47 21.84 -14.32 1.85
C SER A 47 23.24 -13.67 1.79
N ILE A 48 23.53 -12.71 2.68
CA ILE A 48 24.80 -11.95 2.70
C ILE A 48 25.64 -12.19 3.97
N THR A 49 25.09 -12.87 4.97
CA THR A 49 25.76 -13.08 6.27
C THR A 49 26.83 -14.17 6.20
N ASP A 50 26.58 -15.24 5.43
CA ASP A 50 27.53 -16.34 5.24
C ASP A 50 28.46 -16.03 4.06
N SER A 51 29.75 -15.81 4.37
CA SER A 51 30.78 -15.53 3.35
C SER A 51 31.13 -16.74 2.48
N VAL A 52 30.79 -17.95 2.92
CA VAL A 52 30.95 -19.20 2.15
C VAL A 52 29.75 -19.42 1.24
N ASN A 53 28.55 -19.03 1.68
CA ASN A 53 27.29 -19.14 0.93
C ASN A 53 26.70 -17.78 0.52
N TYR A 54 27.55 -16.91 -0.04
CA TYR A 54 27.19 -15.54 -0.41
C TYR A 54 26.45 -15.48 -1.76
N TYR A 55 25.12 -15.55 -1.71
CA TYR A 55 24.26 -15.59 -2.91
C TYR A 55 23.11 -14.55 -2.86
N PRO A 56 23.41 -13.24 -2.78
CA PRO A 56 22.37 -12.21 -2.81
C PRO A 56 21.69 -12.14 -4.17
N SER A 57 20.36 -12.24 -4.20
CA SER A 57 19.57 -12.00 -5.39
C SER A 57 19.22 -10.51 -5.51
N PRO A 58 19.55 -9.82 -6.62
CA PRO A 58 19.13 -8.45 -6.85
C PRO A 58 17.62 -8.25 -6.76
N ALA A 59 16.84 -9.26 -7.15
CA ALA A 59 15.39 -9.21 -7.05
C ALA A 59 14.92 -9.15 -5.59
N VAL A 60 15.56 -9.89 -4.68
CA VAL A 60 15.25 -9.85 -3.25
C VAL A 60 15.64 -8.49 -2.66
N PHE A 61 16.79 -7.94 -3.05
CA PHE A 61 17.24 -6.61 -2.63
C PHE A 61 16.24 -5.51 -3.02
N VAL A 62 15.65 -5.54 -4.21
CA VAL A 62 14.66 -4.51 -4.59
C VAL A 62 13.49 -4.48 -3.62
N TYR A 63 12.98 -5.66 -3.20
CA TYR A 63 11.85 -5.77 -2.30
C TYR A 63 12.19 -5.53 -0.81
N THR A 64 13.43 -5.12 -0.48
CA THR A 64 13.76 -4.55 0.85
C THR A 64 13.29 -3.09 0.97
N LEU A 65 12.60 -2.58 -0.04
CA LEU A 65 11.96 -1.28 -0.03
C LEU A 65 10.44 -1.49 -0.01
N PRO A 66 9.73 -1.07 1.06
CA PRO A 66 8.30 -1.33 1.19
C PRO A 66 7.45 -0.62 0.13
N ASN A 67 7.95 0.49 -0.43
CA ASN A 67 7.25 1.27 -1.44
C ASN A 67 7.22 0.60 -2.83
N ILE A 68 7.96 -0.48 -3.08
CA ILE A 68 7.96 -1.17 -4.38
C ILE A 68 6.57 -1.67 -4.75
N CYS A 69 5.76 -2.09 -3.76
CA CYS A 69 4.41 -2.54 -4.02
C CYS A 69 3.54 -1.46 -4.67
N LEU A 70 3.77 -0.18 -4.38
CA LEU A 70 3.09 0.94 -5.02
C LEU A 70 3.44 1.03 -6.50
N GLY A 71 4.71 0.82 -6.85
CA GLY A 71 5.17 0.79 -8.24
C GLY A 71 4.51 -0.32 -9.05
N GLU A 72 4.40 -1.53 -8.47
CA GLU A 72 3.71 -2.66 -9.09
C GLU A 72 2.24 -2.34 -9.37
N ILE A 73 1.53 -1.75 -8.39
CA ILE A 73 0.14 -1.30 -8.53
C ILE A 73 0.02 -0.19 -9.59
N SER A 74 0.90 0.80 -9.55
CA SER A 74 0.93 1.91 -10.51
C SER A 74 1.14 1.42 -11.94
N ILE A 75 2.04 0.49 -12.18
CA ILE A 75 2.27 -0.11 -13.50
C ILE A 75 1.03 -0.87 -13.96
N ARG A 76 0.49 -1.73 -13.09
CA ARG A 76 -0.67 -2.58 -13.39
C ARG A 76 -1.93 -1.79 -13.76
N HIS A 77 -2.13 -0.64 -13.12
CA HIS A 77 -3.30 0.21 -13.30
C HIS A 77 -3.03 1.51 -14.06
N GLN A 78 -1.81 1.71 -14.58
CA GLN A 78 -1.36 2.89 -15.32
C GLN A 78 -1.58 4.20 -14.55
N LEU A 79 -1.30 4.18 -13.24
CA LEU A 79 -1.43 5.34 -12.37
C LEU A 79 -0.18 6.23 -12.48
N GLN A 80 -0.38 7.52 -12.72
CA GLN A 80 0.68 8.54 -12.87
C GLN A 80 0.60 9.63 -11.78
N THR A 81 -0.17 9.36 -10.75
CA THR A 81 -0.49 10.22 -9.61
C THR A 81 0.41 9.96 -8.41
N GLU A 82 0.23 10.77 -7.37
CA GLU A 82 0.94 10.66 -6.09
C GLU A 82 0.86 9.23 -5.52
N ASN A 83 2.00 8.70 -5.08
CA ASN A 83 2.11 7.42 -4.41
C ASN A 83 3.04 7.54 -3.20
N VAL A 84 2.60 7.02 -2.05
CA VAL A 84 3.37 7.11 -0.81
C VAL A 84 3.13 5.91 0.09
N PHE A 85 4.20 5.47 0.76
CA PHE A 85 4.18 4.37 1.72
C PHE A 85 4.64 4.90 3.09
N PHE A 86 3.87 4.63 4.14
CA PHE A 86 4.20 5.02 5.50
C PHE A 86 4.40 3.81 6.41
N VAL A 87 5.13 4.01 7.51
CA VAL A 87 5.35 2.97 8.53
C VAL A 87 4.85 3.51 9.86
N PHE A 88 3.99 2.77 10.53
CA PHE A 88 3.38 3.13 11.82
C PHE A 88 3.29 1.91 12.74
N ASP A 89 3.40 2.11 14.05
CA ASP A 89 3.31 1.00 15.02
C ASP A 89 1.93 0.31 15.04
N GLN A 90 0.88 1.04 14.65
CA GLN A 90 -0.53 0.62 14.64
C GLN A 90 -1.29 1.29 13.50
N PHE A 91 -2.47 0.76 13.17
CA PHE A 91 -3.35 1.31 12.13
C PHE A 91 -3.73 2.78 12.38
N PRO A 92 -3.28 3.73 11.53
CA PRO A 92 -3.37 5.15 11.79
C PRO A 92 -4.62 5.78 11.12
N ALA A 93 -5.82 5.46 11.61
CA ALA A 93 -7.08 5.90 10.98
C ALA A 93 -7.17 7.43 10.76
N ASP A 94 -6.73 8.23 11.75
CA ASP A 94 -6.70 9.69 11.66
C ASP A 94 -5.79 10.18 10.53
N PHE A 95 -4.61 9.56 10.40
CA PHE A 95 -3.66 9.90 9.37
C PHE A 95 -4.24 9.66 7.98
N PHE A 96 -4.83 8.49 7.73
CA PHE A 96 -5.41 8.21 6.42
C PHE A 96 -6.54 9.17 6.06
N SER A 97 -7.38 9.55 7.04
CA SER A 97 -8.45 10.53 6.82
C SER A 97 -7.89 11.90 6.43
N GLN A 98 -6.97 12.41 7.23
CA GLN A 98 -6.38 13.74 7.01
C GLN A 98 -5.54 13.80 5.73
N TYR A 99 -4.72 12.77 5.47
CA TYR A 99 -3.83 12.76 4.31
C TYR A 99 -4.61 12.72 3.00
N ALA A 100 -5.68 11.92 2.92
CA ALA A 100 -6.55 11.93 1.74
C ALA A 100 -7.21 13.30 1.54
N GLN A 101 -7.67 13.95 2.63
CA GLN A 101 -8.25 15.29 2.55
C GLN A 101 -7.24 16.33 2.06
N ILE A 102 -5.97 16.24 2.49
CA ILE A 102 -4.89 17.10 1.99
C ILE A 102 -4.72 16.91 0.48
N LEU A 103 -4.63 15.66 0.01
CA LEU A 103 -4.50 15.38 -1.43
C LEU A 103 -5.66 15.95 -2.26
N PHE A 104 -6.89 15.88 -1.76
CA PHE A 104 -8.05 16.49 -2.40
C PHE A 104 -8.00 18.02 -2.38
N LYS A 105 -7.64 18.63 -1.26
CA LYS A 105 -7.56 20.09 -1.10
C LYS A 105 -6.50 20.70 -2.01
N GLU A 106 -5.37 20.02 -2.18
CA GLU A 106 -4.27 20.41 -3.06
C GLU A 106 -4.53 20.03 -4.54
N ASN A 107 -5.73 19.54 -4.89
CA ASN A 107 -6.13 19.11 -6.22
C ASN A 107 -5.15 18.12 -6.88
N LYS A 108 -4.54 17.24 -6.07
CA LYS A 108 -3.57 16.24 -6.55
C LYS A 108 -4.23 15.03 -7.19
N THR A 109 -5.49 14.76 -6.84
CA THR A 109 -6.19 13.53 -7.19
C THR A 109 -7.70 13.65 -7.01
N ASP A 110 -8.50 12.83 -7.71
CA ASP A 110 -9.95 12.74 -7.51
C ASP A 110 -10.33 11.60 -6.56
N LYS A 111 -9.44 10.61 -6.40
CA LYS A 111 -9.67 9.42 -5.58
C LYS A 111 -8.38 8.99 -4.90
N VAL A 112 -8.48 8.46 -3.69
CA VAL A 112 -7.31 7.93 -2.96
C VAL A 112 -7.56 6.47 -2.62
N PHE A 113 -6.68 5.59 -3.07
CA PHE A 113 -6.60 4.22 -2.59
C PHE A 113 -5.80 4.23 -1.29
N CYS A 114 -6.49 4.05 -0.16
CA CYS A 114 -5.87 3.93 1.15
C CYS A 114 -5.76 2.45 1.52
N GLY A 115 -4.64 2.04 2.11
CA GLY A 115 -4.51 0.67 2.58
C GLY A 115 -3.50 0.45 3.70
N TRP A 116 -3.89 -0.37 4.66
CA TRP A 116 -2.99 -1.04 5.57
C TRP A 116 -2.64 -2.41 4.99
N VAL A 117 -1.37 -2.65 4.69
CA VAL A 117 -0.90 -3.90 4.07
C VAL A 117 0.31 -4.40 4.83
N GLU A 118 0.09 -5.36 5.72
CA GLU A 118 1.09 -5.87 6.64
C GLU A 118 1.40 -7.33 6.33
N PHE A 119 2.70 -7.64 6.32
CA PHE A 119 3.19 -8.99 6.12
C PHE A 119 4.49 -9.22 6.90
N PHE A 120 4.48 -10.19 7.80
CA PHE A 120 5.66 -10.66 8.50
C PHE A 120 5.46 -12.10 9.00
N GLN A 121 6.43 -13.00 8.74
CA GLN A 121 6.40 -14.38 9.25
C GLN A 121 5.07 -15.11 8.96
N ASP A 122 4.64 -15.09 7.70
CA ASP A 122 3.41 -15.73 7.23
C ASP A 122 2.09 -15.17 7.82
N ASN A 123 2.16 -14.08 8.59
CA ASN A 123 0.99 -13.32 8.99
C ASN A 123 0.64 -12.29 7.91
N TYR A 124 -0.56 -12.40 7.33
CA TYR A 124 -1.06 -11.50 6.31
C TYR A 124 -2.22 -10.68 6.88
N GLU A 125 -2.11 -9.37 6.83
CA GLU A 125 -3.19 -8.46 7.18
C GLU A 125 -3.34 -7.40 6.09
N ALA A 126 -4.52 -7.32 5.49
CA ALA A 126 -4.83 -6.34 4.47
C ALA A 126 -6.18 -5.69 4.74
N PHE A 127 -6.17 -4.38 4.84
CA PHE A 127 -7.37 -3.55 4.83
C PHE A 127 -7.16 -2.43 3.83
N ALA A 128 -8.00 -2.35 2.81
CA ALA A 128 -7.92 -1.31 1.81
C ALA A 128 -9.31 -0.77 1.49
N TYR A 129 -9.36 0.50 1.10
CA TYR A 129 -10.58 1.16 0.69
C TYR A 129 -10.27 2.30 -0.29
N LEU A 130 -11.28 2.67 -1.07
CA LEU A 130 -11.19 3.76 -2.03
C LEU A 130 -12.00 4.95 -1.52
N VAL A 131 -11.37 6.11 -1.46
CA VAL A 131 -12.01 7.40 -1.15
C VAL A 131 -12.15 8.17 -2.44
N SER A 132 -13.25 8.90 -2.60
CA SER A 132 -13.50 9.77 -3.76
C SER A 132 -13.96 11.13 -3.26
N GLN A 133 -13.47 12.19 -3.88
CA GLN A 133 -13.80 13.57 -3.51
C GLN A 133 -15.29 13.89 -3.71
N LYS A 134 -15.95 13.23 -4.67
CA LYS A 134 -17.30 13.59 -5.14
C LYS A 134 -18.40 12.70 -4.56
N SER A 135 -18.10 11.44 -4.29
CA SER A 135 -19.10 10.46 -3.86
C SER A 135 -18.47 9.23 -3.21
N GLY A 136 -19.16 8.63 -2.24
CA GLY A 136 -18.76 7.42 -1.55
C GLY A 136 -19.94 6.79 -0.81
N LEU A 137 -19.81 5.51 -0.45
CA LEU A 137 -20.82 4.78 0.33
C LEU A 137 -20.91 5.27 1.78
N TYR A 138 -19.79 5.79 2.29
CA TYR A 138 -19.64 6.27 3.64
C TYR A 138 -18.94 7.62 3.63
N GLU A 139 -19.20 8.45 4.64
CA GLU A 139 -18.41 9.65 4.90
C GLU A 139 -16.98 9.27 5.29
N HIS A 140 -15.99 9.96 4.73
CA HIS A 140 -14.58 9.69 5.01
C HIS A 140 -14.10 10.48 6.23
N ASN A 141 -14.17 9.86 7.41
CA ASN A 141 -13.63 10.39 8.66
C ASN A 141 -12.95 9.28 9.47
N SER A 142 -12.13 9.66 10.45
CA SER A 142 -11.36 8.72 11.26
C SER A 142 -12.19 7.67 11.99
N LEU A 143 -13.37 8.07 12.50
CA LEU A 143 -14.27 7.16 13.22
C LEU A 143 -14.76 6.04 12.30
N MET A 144 -15.24 6.41 11.11
CA MET A 144 -15.73 5.46 10.11
C MET A 144 -14.60 4.54 9.62
N VAL A 145 -13.42 5.10 9.32
CA VAL A 145 -12.25 4.33 8.89
C VAL A 145 -11.84 3.30 9.97
N LYS A 146 -11.81 3.72 11.24
CA LYS A 146 -11.50 2.84 12.37
C LYS A 146 -12.55 1.73 12.54
N GLN A 147 -13.84 2.06 12.43
CA GLN A 147 -14.92 1.07 12.51
C GLN A 147 -14.84 0.02 11.40
N LEU A 148 -14.50 0.44 10.17
CA LEU A 148 -14.35 -0.47 9.04
C LEU A 148 -13.15 -1.40 9.17
N PHE A 149 -12.05 -0.93 9.77
CA PHE A 149 -10.86 -1.73 10.03
C PHE A 149 -11.10 -2.83 11.08
N THR A 150 -11.95 -2.57 12.08
CA THR A 150 -12.22 -3.51 13.19
C THR A 150 -13.31 -4.55 12.93
N LYS A 151 -13.88 -4.58 11.71
CA LYS A 151 -14.91 -5.56 11.31
C LYS A 151 -14.29 -6.81 10.75
#